data_AF-A0A0R2CSE2-F1
#
_entry.id   AF-A0A0R2CSE2-F1
#
_cell.length_a   1.000
_cell.length_b   1.000
_cell.length_c   1.000
_cell.angle_alpha   90.00
_cell.angle_beta   90.00
_cell.angle_gamma   90.00
#
_symmetry.space_group_name_H-M   'P 1'
#
loop_
_entity.id
_entity.type
_entity.pdbx_description
1 polymer ?
#
loop_
_entity_poly.entity_id
_entity_poly.type
_entity_poly.pdbx_seq_one_letter_code
_entity_poly.pdbx_strand_id
1 'polypeptide(L)'
;MAVMTTVFQQLQQARKQHALVNLYQASQEIIYTGYVVALDQTAVVLDTYDDGGLRDGAVLVTLPVISAVTLSGQDLTNMAFRIKNAQLEQFIKLTPQPLFFSPQQLLLPQLLRQALRQQYFILLNVTTAAGFLEGVVQKIEQEQFTFKVFDKFDFSQQRVVTLPFSALQIVELQGKELSLAGKFVREVPSRQHCTEIAYTVPDAITRQLQLAQQKQQLVMFYTLNDQDSFYVGKVNTLNKTSVVFNLLDMNGQFGGYILLRLAEIQTLFTQADYLQMMAYFAAVNRERHFTKQPVLNDERLFDGSTDLFAALIQQARVLARVLRVRLRQSTDTFIGIPLQFDGNLVTLQDLTIPEAAEDLSAQEPVSFSVADVGELAFDYLDAYLTERQLKENGAL
;
A
#
# COMPACT_ATOMS: atom_id res chain seq x y z
N MET A 1 3.24 4.61 -33.55
CA MET A 1 4.67 4.83 -33.89
C MET A 1 5.23 6.13 -33.30
N ALA A 2 4.63 7.30 -33.54
CA ALA A 2 5.14 8.57 -32.97
C ALA A 2 5.22 8.60 -31.43
N VAL A 3 4.18 8.12 -30.74
CA VAL A 3 4.13 8.03 -29.26
C VAL A 3 5.22 7.13 -28.69
N MET A 4 5.47 5.97 -29.29
CA MET A 4 6.53 5.05 -28.86
C MET A 4 7.92 5.66 -29.00
N THR A 5 8.18 6.40 -30.10
CA THR A 5 9.44 7.12 -30.29
C THR A 5 9.63 8.20 -29.21
N THR A 6 8.56 8.91 -28.82
CA THR A 6 8.60 9.92 -27.77
C THR A 6 8.84 9.31 -26.38
N VAL A 7 8.11 8.25 -26.01
CA VAL A 7 8.28 7.55 -24.71
C VAL A 7 9.71 7.04 -24.54
N PHE A 8 10.25 6.37 -25.57
CA PHE A 8 11.62 5.85 -25.52
C PHE A 8 12.65 6.97 -25.32
N GLN A 9 12.51 8.10 -26.05
CA GLN A 9 13.41 9.25 -25.92
C GLN A 9 13.32 9.89 -24.54
N GLN A 10 12.12 10.05 -23.98
CA GLN A 10 11.89 10.58 -22.63
C GLN A 10 12.55 9.69 -21.57
N LEU A 11 12.37 8.38 -21.64
CA LEU A 11 13.00 7.43 -20.70
C LEU A 11 14.53 7.44 -20.84
N GLN A 12 15.05 7.56 -22.06
CA GLN A 12 16.49 7.68 -22.29
C GLN A 12 17.05 8.97 -21.70
N GLN A 13 16.34 10.09 -21.85
CA GLN A 13 16.69 11.36 -21.23
C GLN A 13 16.65 11.26 -19.70
N ALA A 14 15.56 10.75 -19.13
CA ALA A 14 15.41 10.57 -17.70
C ALA A 14 16.53 9.73 -17.10
N ARG A 15 16.91 8.63 -17.76
CA ARG A 15 18.06 7.81 -17.37
C ARG A 15 19.38 8.59 -17.36
N LYS A 16 19.64 9.38 -18.41
CA LYS A 16 20.89 10.18 -18.52
C LYS A 16 20.95 11.27 -17.45
N GLN A 17 19.82 11.87 -17.10
CA GLN A 17 19.71 12.96 -16.14
C GLN A 17 19.49 12.48 -14.71
N HIS A 18 19.30 11.18 -14.49
CA HIS A 18 18.85 10.62 -13.22
C HIS A 18 17.60 11.37 -12.69
N ALA A 19 16.64 11.59 -13.59
CA ALA A 19 15.39 12.26 -13.28
C ALA A 19 14.35 11.28 -12.72
N LEU A 20 13.59 11.72 -11.73
CA LEU A 20 12.42 11.00 -11.24
C LEU A 20 11.31 11.08 -12.29
N VAL A 21 10.62 9.97 -12.55
CA VAL A 21 9.56 9.89 -13.57
C VAL A 21 8.31 9.23 -13.02
N ASN A 22 7.15 9.64 -13.56
CA ASN A 22 5.93 8.85 -13.52
C ASN A 22 5.76 8.15 -14.87
N LEU A 23 5.46 6.86 -14.83
CA LEU A 23 5.12 6.04 -15.98
C LEU A 23 3.64 5.69 -15.90
N TYR A 24 2.88 6.14 -16.90
CA TYR A 24 1.45 5.89 -17.04
C TYR A 24 1.23 4.75 -18.03
N GLN A 25 0.27 3.88 -17.72
CA GLN A 25 -0.07 2.74 -18.56
C GLN A 25 -1.32 3.03 -19.41
N ALA A 26 -1.45 2.34 -20.55
CA ALA A 26 -2.57 2.57 -21.46
C ALA A 26 -3.89 1.92 -21.02
N SER A 27 -3.82 0.90 -20.18
CA SER A 27 -4.96 0.03 -19.83
C SER A 27 -5.12 -0.24 -18.34
N GLN A 28 -4.31 0.42 -17.51
CA GLN A 28 -4.32 0.28 -16.06
C GLN A 28 -4.15 1.65 -15.41
N GLU A 29 -4.78 1.83 -14.25
CA GLU A 29 -4.68 3.04 -13.44
C GLU A 29 -3.42 3.07 -12.56
N ILE A 30 -2.59 2.02 -12.61
CA ILE A 30 -1.34 1.95 -11.83
C ILE A 30 -0.28 2.85 -12.47
N ILE A 31 0.19 3.83 -11.70
CA ILE A 31 1.30 4.71 -12.04
C ILE A 31 2.55 4.22 -11.34
N TYR A 32 3.66 4.05 -12.07
CA TYR A 32 4.96 3.75 -11.46
C TYR A 32 5.80 5.02 -11.35
N THR A 33 6.20 5.34 -10.12
CA THR A 33 7.08 6.48 -9.84
C THR A 33 8.47 5.99 -9.47
N GLY A 34 9.51 6.49 -10.14
CA GLY A 34 10.86 5.97 -9.92
C GLY A 34 11.97 6.54 -10.80
N TYR A 35 13.13 5.89 -10.75
CA TYR A 35 14.29 6.23 -11.58
C TYR A 35 14.58 5.12 -12.60
N VAL A 36 14.90 5.50 -13.84
CA VAL A 36 15.24 4.54 -14.91
C VAL A 36 16.62 3.93 -14.66
N VAL A 37 16.66 2.61 -14.44
CA VAL A 37 17.88 1.82 -14.22
C VAL A 37 18.43 1.28 -15.55
N ALA A 38 17.55 0.69 -16.35
CA ALA A 38 17.89 0.10 -17.64
C ALA A 38 16.77 0.33 -18.66
N LEU A 39 17.16 0.39 -19.94
CA LEU A 39 16.25 0.62 -21.06
C LEU A 39 16.81 -0.11 -22.29
N ASP A 40 15.96 -0.87 -22.97
CA ASP A 40 16.22 -1.45 -24.28
C ASP A 40 15.07 -1.13 -25.26
N GLN A 41 15.11 -1.70 -26.47
CA GLN A 41 14.12 -1.42 -27.52
C GLN A 41 12.70 -1.96 -27.22
N THR A 42 12.53 -2.73 -26.16
CA THR A 42 11.30 -3.47 -25.84
C THR A 42 10.75 -3.18 -24.44
N ALA A 43 11.58 -2.77 -23.49
CA ALA A 43 11.19 -2.56 -22.10
C ALA A 43 12.08 -1.53 -21.38
N VAL A 44 11.57 -1.06 -20.24
CA VAL A 44 12.29 -0.23 -19.26
C VAL A 44 12.27 -0.91 -17.90
N VAL A 45 13.34 -0.74 -17.12
CA VAL A 45 13.39 -1.12 -15.70
C VAL A 45 13.52 0.14 -14.86
N LEU A 46 12.61 0.31 -13.90
CA LEU A 46 12.58 1.40 -12.93
C LEU A 46 12.92 0.86 -11.54
N ASP A 47 13.70 1.60 -10.76
CA ASP A 47 13.67 1.50 -9.30
C ASP A 47 12.48 2.31 -8.79
N THR A 48 11.52 1.64 -8.14
CA THR A 48 10.23 2.21 -7.73
C THR A 48 10.26 2.75 -6.31
N TYR A 49 9.39 3.72 -6.04
CA TYR A 49 9.20 4.32 -4.73
C TYR A 49 7.72 4.23 -4.31
N ASP A 50 7.49 3.90 -3.04
CA ASP A 50 6.16 3.89 -2.43
C ASP A 50 5.71 5.30 -2.03
N ASP A 51 4.46 5.44 -1.61
CA ASP A 51 3.87 6.72 -1.17
C ASP A 51 4.57 7.32 0.06
N GLY A 52 5.39 6.52 0.78
CA GLY A 52 6.25 6.99 1.85
C GLY A 52 7.56 7.62 1.37
N GLY A 53 7.84 7.61 0.06
CA GLY A 53 9.12 8.00 -0.51
C GLY A 53 10.24 6.99 -0.24
N LEU A 54 9.88 5.75 0.13
CA LEU A 54 10.85 4.67 0.31
C LEU A 54 10.99 3.88 -0.99
N ARG A 55 12.23 3.51 -1.33
CA ARG A 55 12.46 2.59 -2.44
C ARG A 55 11.74 1.27 -2.14
N ASP A 56 10.89 0.85 -3.06
CA ASP A 56 10.06 -0.35 -2.95
C ASP A 56 10.24 -1.26 -4.17
N GLY A 57 11.47 -1.75 -4.30
CA GLY A 57 11.83 -2.71 -5.33
C GLY A 57 12.11 -2.09 -6.70
N ALA A 58 11.78 -2.86 -7.72
CA ALA A 58 11.93 -2.50 -9.12
C ALA A 58 10.76 -3.05 -9.94
N VAL A 59 10.53 -2.44 -11.09
CA VAL A 59 9.54 -2.91 -12.07
C VAL A 59 10.15 -2.91 -13.46
N LEU A 60 9.91 -3.98 -14.22
CA LEU A 60 10.09 -3.99 -15.66
C LEU A 60 8.74 -3.74 -16.32
N VAL A 61 8.66 -2.74 -17.20
CA VAL A 61 7.47 -2.44 -18.00
C VAL A 61 7.83 -2.53 -19.47
N THR A 62 7.04 -3.28 -20.24
CA THR A 62 7.22 -3.34 -21.70
C THR A 62 6.79 -2.03 -22.36
N LEU A 63 7.55 -1.51 -23.32
CA LEU A 63 7.25 -0.23 -23.95
C LEU A 63 5.84 -0.13 -24.58
N PRO A 64 5.26 -1.20 -25.16
CA PRO A 64 3.93 -1.13 -25.74
C PRO A 64 2.79 -0.83 -24.76
N VAL A 65 2.98 -1.06 -23.45
CA VAL A 65 1.93 -0.79 -22.46
C VAL A 65 2.00 0.62 -21.87
N ILE A 66 3.07 1.36 -22.16
CA ILE A 66 3.29 2.73 -21.66
C ILE A 66 2.51 3.71 -22.54
N SER A 67 1.59 4.46 -21.94
CA SER A 67 0.84 5.52 -22.62
C SER A 67 1.57 6.86 -22.58
N ALA A 68 2.17 7.20 -21.44
CA ALA A 68 2.87 8.45 -21.22
C ALA A 68 3.98 8.34 -20.16
N VAL A 69 4.94 9.27 -20.24
CA VAL A 69 5.98 9.46 -19.23
C VAL A 69 6.06 10.95 -18.91
N THR A 70 6.02 11.31 -17.62
CA THR A 70 6.25 12.69 -17.16
C THR A 70 7.55 12.77 -16.37
N LEU A 71 8.27 13.88 -16.54
CA LEU A 71 9.53 14.17 -15.85
C LEU A 71 9.39 15.36 -14.88
N SER A 72 8.19 15.94 -14.81
CA SER A 72 7.84 17.09 -13.98
C SER A 72 6.35 17.06 -13.67
N GLY A 73 5.96 17.65 -12.54
CA GLY A 73 4.58 17.73 -12.09
C GLY A 73 4.51 17.89 -10.57
N GLN A 74 3.33 18.19 -10.05
CA GLN A 74 3.13 18.31 -8.61
C GLN A 74 3.37 16.97 -7.91
N ASP A 75 2.92 15.86 -8.48
CA ASP A 75 3.12 14.51 -7.92
C ASP A 75 4.61 14.16 -7.80
N LEU A 76 5.42 14.50 -8.81
CA LEU A 76 6.86 14.27 -8.78
C LEU A 76 7.57 15.19 -7.79
N THR A 77 7.09 16.42 -7.62
CA THR A 77 7.57 17.33 -6.58
C THR A 77 7.24 16.78 -5.19
N ASN A 78 6.02 16.29 -4.98
CA ASN A 78 5.57 15.65 -3.75
C ASN A 78 6.39 14.38 -3.46
N MET A 79 6.63 13.54 -4.45
CA MET A 79 7.45 12.34 -4.29
C MET A 79 8.90 12.68 -3.97
N ALA A 80 9.50 13.67 -4.63
CA ALA A 80 10.85 14.13 -4.31
C ALA A 80 10.96 14.65 -2.86
N PHE A 81 9.93 15.37 -2.38
CA PHE A 81 9.81 15.78 -0.98
C PHE A 81 9.75 14.57 -0.04
N ARG A 82 8.93 13.56 -0.37
CA ARG A 82 8.77 12.34 0.43
C ARG A 82 10.06 11.52 0.49
N ILE A 83 10.76 11.35 -0.64
CA ILE A 83 12.07 10.68 -0.69
C ILE A 83 13.09 11.38 0.21
N LYS A 84 13.15 12.71 0.15
CA LYS A 84 14.03 13.51 1.01
C LYS A 84 13.67 13.32 2.49
N ASN A 85 12.39 13.41 2.83
CA ASN A 85 11.93 13.25 4.22
C ASN A 85 12.18 11.84 4.77
N ALA A 86 11.94 10.80 3.97
CA ALA A 86 12.24 9.42 4.35
C ALA A 86 13.73 9.24 4.70
N GLN A 87 14.63 9.93 4.00
CA GLN A 87 16.07 9.93 4.32
C GLN A 87 16.37 10.69 5.62
N LEU A 88 15.77 11.87 5.81
CA LEU A 88 15.98 12.72 7.00
C LEU A 88 15.46 12.04 8.28
N GLU A 89 14.28 11.46 8.22
CA GLU A 89 13.60 10.76 9.32
C GLU A 89 14.09 9.31 9.49
N GLN A 90 15.09 8.90 8.70
CA GLN A 90 15.71 7.58 8.76
C GLN A 90 14.70 6.43 8.69
N PHE A 91 13.71 6.57 7.81
CA PHE A 91 12.70 5.54 7.61
C PHE A 91 13.34 4.18 7.30
N ILE A 92 12.72 3.14 7.83
CA ILE A 92 13.16 1.76 7.68
C ILE A 92 13.00 1.38 6.22
N LYS A 93 14.14 1.21 5.55
CA LYS A 93 14.23 0.82 4.15
C LYS A 93 14.67 -0.63 4.01
N LEU A 94 14.07 -1.34 3.07
CA LEU A 94 14.69 -2.54 2.51
C LEU A 94 15.80 -2.09 1.56
N THR A 95 16.90 -2.83 1.49
CA THR A 95 17.93 -2.60 0.47
C THR A 95 17.80 -3.70 -0.58
N PRO A 96 17.23 -3.40 -1.77
CA PRO A 96 17.13 -4.37 -2.84
C PRO A 96 18.51 -4.84 -3.31
N GLN A 97 18.59 -6.09 -3.75
CA GLN A 97 19.81 -6.62 -4.36
C GLN A 97 20.01 -5.95 -5.74
N PRO A 98 21.24 -5.56 -6.11
CA PRO A 98 21.48 -4.96 -7.42
C PRO A 98 21.03 -5.86 -8.58
N LEU A 99 20.35 -5.27 -9.57
CA LEU A 99 20.03 -5.93 -10.83
C LEU A 99 21.12 -5.62 -11.86
N PHE A 100 21.57 -6.63 -12.58
CA PHE A 100 22.65 -6.52 -13.56
C PHE A 100 22.13 -6.78 -14.97
N PHE A 101 22.35 -5.83 -15.88
CA PHE A 101 21.91 -5.92 -17.27
C PHE A 101 23.08 -5.68 -18.23
N SER A 102 23.26 -6.59 -19.18
CA SER A 102 24.12 -6.40 -20.35
C SER A 102 23.39 -5.59 -21.41
N PRO A 103 24.00 -4.54 -21.98
CA PRO A 103 23.38 -3.73 -23.03
C PRO A 103 23.24 -4.45 -24.38
N GLN A 104 23.85 -5.64 -24.55
CA GLN A 104 23.78 -6.44 -25.78
C GLN A 104 22.60 -7.41 -25.80
N GLN A 105 21.85 -7.53 -24.71
CA GLN A 105 20.75 -8.50 -24.57
C GLN A 105 19.46 -7.79 -24.15
N LEU A 106 18.32 -8.41 -24.47
CA LEU A 106 17.01 -7.91 -24.04
C LEU A 106 16.86 -8.02 -22.51
N LEU A 107 16.18 -7.06 -21.89
CA LEU A 107 16.04 -6.93 -20.44
C LEU A 107 15.17 -8.03 -19.85
N LEU A 108 14.04 -8.36 -20.47
CA LEU A 108 13.08 -9.30 -19.90
C LEU A 108 13.66 -10.71 -19.67
N PRO A 109 14.32 -11.37 -20.65
CA PRO A 109 14.96 -12.65 -20.39
C PRO A 109 16.07 -12.58 -19.33
N GLN A 110 16.82 -11.47 -19.28
CA GLN A 110 17.86 -11.26 -18.25
C GLN A 110 17.25 -11.13 -16.86
N LEU A 111 16.16 -10.36 -16.71
CA LEU A 111 15.44 -10.19 -15.45
C LEU A 111 14.90 -11.53 -14.95
N LEU A 112 14.21 -12.29 -15.82
CA LEU A 112 13.67 -13.60 -15.44
C LEU A 112 14.77 -14.58 -15.03
N ARG A 113 15.92 -14.62 -15.71
CA ARG A 113 17.07 -15.45 -15.31
C ARG A 113 17.63 -15.03 -13.95
N GLN A 114 17.67 -13.74 -13.66
CA GLN A 114 18.04 -13.25 -12.33
C GLN A 114 17.01 -13.67 -11.28
N ALA A 115 15.72 -13.54 -11.56
CA ALA A 115 14.63 -13.96 -10.68
C ALA A 115 14.69 -15.47 -10.38
N LEU A 116 14.94 -16.31 -11.39
CA LEU A 116 15.13 -17.75 -11.23
C LEU A 116 16.34 -18.06 -10.32
N ARG A 117 17.50 -17.48 -10.62
CA ARG A 117 18.75 -17.75 -9.88
C ARG A 117 18.68 -17.28 -8.43
N GLN A 118 18.08 -16.11 -8.20
CA GLN A 118 17.97 -15.51 -6.87
C GLN A 118 16.69 -15.92 -6.13
N GLN A 119 15.84 -16.74 -6.76
CA GLN A 119 14.53 -17.15 -6.24
C GLN A 119 13.69 -15.95 -5.79
N TYR A 120 13.67 -14.89 -6.61
CA TYR A 120 12.79 -13.76 -6.36
C TYR A 120 11.33 -14.19 -6.44
N PHE A 121 10.57 -13.76 -5.45
CA PHE A 121 9.12 -13.75 -5.51
C PHE A 121 8.72 -12.48 -6.25
N ILE A 122 7.97 -12.65 -7.34
CA ILE A 122 7.67 -11.60 -8.30
C ILE A 122 6.17 -11.55 -8.57
N LEU A 123 5.68 -10.37 -8.93
CA LEU A 123 4.33 -10.17 -9.44
C LEU A 123 4.40 -9.95 -10.95
N LEU A 124 3.51 -10.61 -11.68
CA LEU A 124 3.42 -10.59 -13.13
C LEU A 124 2.08 -10.02 -13.55
N ASN A 125 2.11 -9.08 -14.50
CA ASN A 125 0.95 -8.74 -15.30
C ASN A 125 1.06 -9.43 -16.67
N VAL A 126 0.05 -10.20 -17.04
CA VAL A 126 0.01 -10.99 -18.28
C VAL A 126 -1.18 -10.60 -19.13
N THR A 127 -1.00 -10.54 -20.45
CA THR A 127 -2.04 -10.12 -21.40
C THR A 127 -3.33 -10.95 -21.38
N THR A 128 -3.26 -12.21 -20.97
CA THR A 128 -4.35 -13.19 -21.12
C THR A 128 -5.02 -13.60 -19.82
N ALA A 129 -4.54 -13.14 -18.66
CA ALA A 129 -5.18 -13.43 -17.38
C ALA A 129 -5.98 -12.22 -16.90
N ALA A 130 -7.13 -12.49 -16.26
CA ALA A 130 -7.76 -11.50 -15.41
C ALA A 130 -6.89 -11.36 -14.14
N GLY A 131 -6.28 -10.20 -13.96
CA GLY A 131 -5.49 -9.87 -12.77
C GLY A 131 -4.01 -10.26 -12.81
N PHE A 132 -3.36 -10.11 -11.66
CA PHE A 132 -1.93 -10.33 -11.47
C PHE A 132 -1.62 -11.75 -11.01
N LEU A 133 -0.41 -12.24 -11.35
CA LEU A 133 0.11 -13.52 -10.85
C LEU A 133 1.31 -13.27 -9.94
N GLU A 134 1.22 -13.68 -8.69
CA GLU A 134 2.34 -13.65 -7.74
C GLU A 134 2.99 -15.04 -7.62
N GLY A 135 4.30 -15.12 -7.46
CA GLY A 135 4.98 -16.41 -7.39
C GLY A 135 6.46 -16.39 -7.74
N VAL A 136 6.98 -17.55 -8.14
CA VAL A 136 8.40 -17.75 -8.45
C VAL A 136 8.62 -18.41 -9.81
N VAL A 137 9.64 -17.95 -10.53
CA VAL A 137 10.10 -18.60 -11.77
C VAL A 137 10.73 -19.96 -11.41
N GLN A 138 10.31 -21.03 -12.08
CA GLN A 138 10.81 -22.39 -11.87
C GLN A 138 11.81 -22.83 -12.93
N LYS A 139 11.54 -22.45 -14.19
CA LYS A 139 12.35 -22.86 -15.35
C LYS A 139 12.26 -21.80 -16.43
N ILE A 140 13.35 -21.59 -17.16
CA ILE A 140 13.40 -20.70 -18.31
C ILE A 140 13.86 -21.52 -19.52
N GLU A 141 13.15 -21.36 -20.62
CA GLU A 141 13.47 -21.92 -21.93
C GLU A 141 13.71 -20.77 -22.92
N GLN A 142 13.76 -21.07 -24.22
CA GLN A 142 14.19 -20.09 -25.22
C GLN A 142 13.24 -18.89 -25.34
N GLU A 143 11.92 -19.13 -25.32
CA GLU A 143 10.89 -18.10 -25.52
C GLU A 143 9.78 -18.13 -24.46
N GLN A 144 9.92 -19.00 -23.46
CA GLN A 144 8.91 -19.23 -22.43
C GLN A 144 9.56 -19.55 -21.09
N PHE A 145 8.76 -19.49 -20.03
CA PHE A 145 9.16 -19.87 -18.69
C PHE A 145 8.00 -20.55 -17.96
N THR A 146 8.36 -21.36 -16.98
CA THR A 146 7.40 -21.96 -16.05
C THR A 146 7.39 -21.16 -14.76
N PHE A 147 6.20 -20.85 -14.26
CA PHE A 147 5.95 -20.02 -13.09
C PHE A 147 5.08 -20.78 -12.09
N LYS A 148 5.54 -20.86 -10.84
CA LYS A 148 4.75 -21.41 -9.74
C LYS A 148 4.01 -20.27 -9.07
N VAL A 149 2.70 -20.23 -9.28
CA VAL A 149 1.80 -19.22 -8.72
C VAL A 149 1.59 -19.51 -7.24
N PHE A 150 1.52 -18.45 -6.44
CA PHE A 150 1.16 -18.50 -5.04
C PHE A 150 -0.03 -17.56 -4.82
N ASP A 151 -1.14 -18.13 -4.35
CA ASP A 151 -2.30 -17.35 -3.92
C ASP A 151 -2.17 -17.08 -2.42
N LYS A 152 -2.03 -15.81 -2.05
CA LYS A 152 -1.87 -15.39 -0.66
C LYS A 152 -3.17 -15.43 0.15
N PHE A 153 -4.30 -15.64 -0.51
CA PHE A 153 -5.62 -15.75 0.09
C PHE A 153 -6.11 -17.21 0.17
N ASP A 154 -5.54 -18.12 -0.64
CA ASP A 154 -5.87 -19.55 -0.63
C ASP A 154 -4.62 -20.44 -0.82
N PHE A 155 -4.13 -21.03 0.26
CA PHE A 155 -2.97 -21.94 0.24
C PHE A 155 -3.30 -23.36 -0.24
N SER A 156 -4.57 -23.68 -0.50
CA SER A 156 -4.95 -25.03 -0.96
C SER A 156 -4.50 -25.29 -2.40
N GLN A 157 -4.35 -24.23 -3.19
CA GLN A 157 -4.04 -24.34 -4.61
C GLN A 157 -2.54 -24.34 -4.87
N GLN A 158 -2.10 -25.34 -5.64
CA GLN A 158 -0.76 -25.37 -6.21
C GLN A 158 -0.87 -25.27 -7.72
N ARG A 159 -0.77 -24.04 -8.23
CA ARG A 159 -0.88 -23.74 -9.65
C ARG A 159 0.50 -23.49 -10.26
N VAL A 160 0.79 -24.20 -11.35
CA VAL A 160 1.97 -23.97 -12.17
C VAL A 160 1.50 -23.62 -13.58
N VAL A 161 2.04 -22.54 -14.14
CA VAL A 161 1.70 -22.07 -15.49
C VAL A 161 2.97 -21.99 -16.34
N THR A 162 2.83 -22.21 -17.63
CA THR A 162 3.88 -21.93 -18.62
C THR A 162 3.43 -20.74 -19.46
N LEU A 163 4.27 -19.72 -19.53
CA LEU A 163 3.96 -18.45 -20.18
C LEU A 163 5.06 -18.11 -21.20
N PRO A 164 4.71 -17.68 -22.42
CA PRO A 164 5.67 -17.12 -23.34
C PRO A 164 6.12 -15.74 -22.84
N PHE A 165 7.35 -15.32 -23.16
CA PHE A 165 7.82 -13.97 -22.79
C PHE A 165 6.96 -12.86 -23.37
N SER A 166 6.38 -13.09 -24.56
CA SER A 166 5.50 -12.13 -25.24
C SER A 166 4.17 -11.89 -24.53
N ALA A 167 3.77 -12.74 -23.57
CA ALA A 167 2.58 -12.52 -22.77
C ALA A 167 2.83 -11.56 -21.59
N LEU A 168 4.09 -11.30 -21.22
CA LEU A 168 4.42 -10.45 -20.08
C LEU A 168 4.36 -8.97 -20.46
N GLN A 169 3.60 -8.22 -19.67
CA GLN A 169 3.51 -6.77 -19.78
C GLN A 169 4.34 -6.08 -18.70
N ILE A 170 4.27 -6.61 -17.48
CA ILE A 170 4.91 -6.06 -16.28
C ILE A 170 5.50 -7.18 -15.43
N VAL A 171 6.67 -6.92 -14.86
CA VAL A 171 7.28 -7.75 -13.81
C VAL A 171 7.72 -6.86 -12.65
N GLU A 172 7.07 -7.00 -11.51
CA GLU A 172 7.45 -6.35 -10.25
C GLU A 172 8.26 -7.31 -9.38
N LEU A 173 9.30 -6.80 -8.72
CA LEU A 173 10.20 -7.59 -7.90
C LEU A 173 10.86 -6.76 -6.82
N GLN A 174 11.34 -7.43 -5.77
CA GLN A 174 12.12 -6.83 -4.68
C GLN A 174 11.39 -5.76 -3.84
N GLY A 175 10.09 -5.55 -4.08
CA GLY A 175 9.22 -4.83 -3.15
C GLY A 175 9.25 -5.47 -1.76
N LYS A 176 8.97 -4.70 -0.71
CA LYS A 176 9.02 -5.15 0.68
C LYS A 176 8.07 -6.32 0.91
N GLU A 177 6.82 -6.19 0.47
CA GLU A 177 5.77 -7.23 0.57
C GLU A 177 6.20 -8.48 -0.21
N LEU A 178 6.58 -8.35 -1.48
CA LEU A 178 7.06 -9.47 -2.29
C LEU A 178 8.27 -10.18 -1.66
N SER A 179 9.19 -9.43 -1.05
CA SER A 179 10.36 -9.99 -0.37
C SER A 179 9.98 -10.80 0.87
N LEU A 180 9.00 -10.32 1.65
CA LEU A 180 8.47 -11.02 2.81
C LEU A 180 7.62 -12.23 2.40
N ALA A 181 6.79 -12.12 1.36
CA ALA A 181 6.02 -13.23 0.78
C ALA A 181 6.96 -14.33 0.27
N GLY A 182 8.03 -13.96 -0.45
CA GLY A 182 9.07 -14.89 -0.87
C GLY A 182 9.77 -15.59 0.30
N LYS A 183 10.03 -14.86 1.40
CA LYS A 183 10.58 -15.44 2.63
C LYS A 183 9.59 -16.43 3.26
N PHE A 184 8.32 -16.07 3.38
CA PHE A 184 7.24 -16.92 3.89
C PHE A 184 7.14 -18.23 3.08
N VAL A 185 7.10 -18.12 1.76
CA VAL A 185 6.99 -19.28 0.86
C VAL A 185 8.15 -20.27 1.02
N ARG A 186 9.37 -19.78 1.32
CA ARG A 186 10.56 -20.61 1.53
C ARG A 186 10.67 -21.18 2.94
N GLU A 187 10.37 -20.39 3.96
CA GLU A 187 10.58 -20.77 5.38
C GLU A 187 9.38 -21.49 6.00
N VAL A 188 8.20 -21.36 5.38
CA VAL A 188 6.98 -22.07 5.77
C VAL A 188 6.53 -23.00 4.63
N PRO A 189 7.33 -24.04 4.27
CA PRO A 189 7.04 -24.91 3.15
C PRO A 189 5.81 -25.81 3.38
N SER A 190 5.52 -26.14 4.64
CA SER A 190 4.34 -26.91 5.05
C SER A 190 3.18 -26.02 5.51
N ARG A 191 3.10 -24.78 5.01
CA ARG A 191 1.94 -23.91 5.25
C ARG A 191 0.67 -24.68 4.90
N GLN A 192 -0.24 -24.78 5.86
CA GLN A 192 -1.49 -25.52 5.71
C GLN A 192 -2.58 -24.51 5.38
N HIS A 193 -3.37 -24.82 4.35
CA HIS A 193 -4.62 -24.12 4.12
C HIS A 193 -5.48 -24.22 5.38
N CYS A 194 -5.98 -23.09 5.85
CA CYS A 194 -6.97 -23.01 6.89
C CYS A 194 -8.31 -22.56 6.29
N THR A 195 -9.38 -23.24 6.67
CA THR A 195 -10.72 -22.78 6.32
C THR A 195 -10.99 -21.44 7.00
N GLU A 196 -11.53 -20.49 6.25
CA GLU A 196 -11.86 -19.16 6.78
C GLU A 196 -12.93 -19.23 7.85
N ILE A 197 -12.77 -18.41 8.91
CA ILE A 197 -13.79 -18.22 9.93
C ILE A 197 -14.23 -16.75 9.88
N ALA A 198 -15.39 -16.54 9.24
CA ALA A 198 -16.01 -15.23 9.04
C ALA A 198 -17.24 -15.03 9.93
N TYR A 199 -17.43 -13.80 10.38
CA TYR A 199 -18.59 -13.35 11.15
C TYR A 199 -19.22 -12.14 10.46
N THR A 200 -20.51 -12.23 10.17
CA THR A 200 -21.30 -11.18 9.49
C THR A 200 -22.47 -10.66 10.34
N VAL A 201 -22.74 -11.28 11.48
CA VAL A 201 -23.81 -10.87 12.41
C VAL A 201 -23.25 -9.89 13.44
N PRO A 202 -23.84 -8.69 13.65
CA PRO A 202 -23.29 -7.65 14.53
C PRO A 202 -22.93 -8.09 15.95
N ASP A 203 -23.81 -8.86 16.62
CA ASP A 203 -23.55 -9.38 17.97
C ASP A 203 -22.39 -10.37 18.00
N ALA A 204 -22.26 -11.19 16.94
CA ALA A 204 -21.15 -12.12 16.81
C ALA A 204 -19.84 -11.36 16.57
N ILE A 205 -19.84 -10.36 15.68
CA ILE A 205 -18.69 -9.48 15.42
C ILE A 205 -18.22 -8.84 16.73
N THR A 206 -19.12 -8.22 17.50
CA THR A 206 -18.76 -7.53 18.74
C THR A 206 -18.16 -8.49 19.77
N ARG A 207 -18.75 -9.69 19.94
CA ARG A 207 -18.21 -10.72 20.83
C ARG A 207 -16.81 -11.17 20.40
N GLN A 208 -16.59 -11.35 19.10
CA GLN A 208 -15.29 -11.79 18.59
C GLN A 208 -14.23 -10.69 18.68
N LEU A 209 -14.60 -9.41 18.52
CA LEU A 209 -13.70 -8.29 18.77
C LEU A 209 -13.26 -8.22 20.24
N GLN A 210 -14.17 -8.47 21.19
CA GLN A 210 -13.82 -8.57 22.62
C GLN A 210 -12.81 -9.69 22.88
N LEU A 211 -13.04 -10.87 22.31
CA LEU A 211 -12.12 -12.01 22.44
C LEU A 211 -10.78 -11.72 21.77
N ALA A 212 -10.78 -11.08 20.61
CA ALA A 212 -9.57 -10.70 19.89
C ALA A 212 -8.74 -9.67 20.67
N GLN A 213 -9.40 -8.70 21.30
CA GLN A 213 -8.75 -7.71 22.18
C GLN A 213 -8.04 -8.40 23.36
N GLN A 214 -8.73 -9.31 24.06
CA GLN A 214 -8.18 -10.04 25.20
C GLN A 214 -6.98 -10.90 24.82
N LYS A 215 -7.03 -11.53 23.64
CA LYS A 215 -5.98 -12.42 23.13
C LYS A 215 -4.88 -11.70 22.36
N GLN A 216 -5.02 -10.38 22.12
CA GLN A 216 -4.16 -9.62 21.21
C GLN A 216 -4.04 -10.28 19.82
N GLN A 217 -5.16 -10.86 19.37
CA GLN A 217 -5.27 -11.62 18.13
C GLN A 217 -5.36 -10.68 16.93
N LEU A 218 -4.69 -11.05 15.85
CA LEU A 218 -4.80 -10.39 14.56
C LEU A 218 -6.13 -10.78 13.90
N VAL A 219 -6.86 -9.80 13.39
CA VAL A 219 -8.12 -9.99 12.65
C VAL A 219 -8.06 -9.28 11.31
N MET A 220 -8.86 -9.76 10.36
CA MET A 220 -9.06 -9.13 9.06
C MET A 220 -10.53 -8.73 8.96
N PHE A 221 -10.85 -7.56 8.39
CA PHE A 221 -12.24 -7.13 8.29
C PHE A 221 -12.51 -6.22 7.09
N TYR A 222 -13.74 -6.30 6.60
CA TYR A 222 -14.29 -5.45 5.55
C TYR A 222 -15.31 -4.48 6.15
N THR A 223 -15.40 -3.28 5.57
CA THR A 223 -16.40 -2.28 5.97
C THR A 223 -17.55 -2.24 4.98
N LEU A 224 -18.70 -1.67 5.37
CA LEU A 224 -19.88 -1.60 4.50
C LEU A 224 -19.68 -0.76 3.24
N ASN A 225 -18.83 0.27 3.32
CA ASN A 225 -18.68 1.29 2.26
C ASN A 225 -17.48 1.01 1.32
N ASP A 226 -16.78 -0.11 1.51
CA ASP A 226 -15.58 -0.47 0.75
C ASP A 226 -15.41 -2.00 0.72
N GLN A 227 -15.87 -2.64 -0.37
CA GLN A 227 -15.76 -4.09 -0.54
C GLN A 227 -14.51 -4.52 -1.29
N ASP A 228 -13.83 -3.58 -1.93
CA ASP A 228 -12.61 -3.84 -2.68
C ASP A 228 -11.37 -3.80 -1.78
N SER A 229 -11.47 -3.14 -0.63
CA SER A 229 -10.42 -3.06 0.38
C SER A 229 -10.79 -3.74 1.70
N PHE A 230 -9.80 -4.25 2.41
CA PHE A 230 -9.94 -4.77 3.76
C PHE A 230 -8.81 -4.28 4.65
N TYR A 231 -9.03 -4.40 5.95
CA TYR A 231 -8.04 -4.05 6.97
C TYR A 231 -7.55 -5.29 7.69
N VAL A 232 -6.30 -5.25 8.15
CA VAL A 232 -5.72 -6.24 9.05
C VAL A 232 -5.15 -5.52 10.26
N GLY A 233 -5.47 -5.99 11.46
CA GLY A 233 -5.03 -5.32 12.67
C GLY A 233 -5.40 -6.03 13.96
N LYS A 234 -5.06 -5.40 15.08
CA LYS A 234 -5.41 -5.86 16.42
C LYS A 234 -6.36 -4.88 17.06
N VAL A 235 -7.32 -5.38 17.82
CA VAL A 235 -8.22 -4.54 18.61
C VAL A 235 -7.43 -3.87 19.73
N ASN A 236 -7.39 -2.54 19.74
CA ASN A 236 -6.78 -1.75 20.78
C ASN A 236 -7.81 -1.50 21.90
N THR A 237 -8.87 -0.77 21.54
CA THR A 237 -9.91 -0.33 22.48
C THR A 237 -11.28 -0.57 21.84
N LEU A 238 -12.22 -1.06 22.64
CA LEU A 238 -13.57 -1.40 22.22
C LEU A 238 -14.56 -0.85 23.26
N ASN A 239 -15.60 -0.17 22.80
CA ASN A 239 -16.72 0.26 23.63
C ASN A 239 -18.05 -0.26 23.04
N LYS A 240 -19.17 0.26 23.53
CA LYS A 240 -20.52 -0.21 23.13
C LYS A 240 -20.87 0.05 21.67
N THR A 241 -20.22 1.02 21.02
CA THR A 241 -20.62 1.53 19.69
C THR A 241 -19.47 1.62 18.70
N SER A 242 -18.22 1.49 19.16
CA SER A 242 -17.03 1.75 18.36
C SER A 242 -15.84 0.93 18.79
N VAL A 243 -14.88 0.78 17.88
CA VAL A 243 -13.65 0.02 18.05
C VAL A 243 -12.48 0.74 17.41
N VAL A 244 -11.35 0.79 18.11
CA VAL A 244 -10.07 1.25 17.60
C VAL A 244 -9.21 0.03 17.29
N PHE A 245 -8.63 -0.01 16.09
CA PHE A 245 -7.63 -1.01 15.72
C PHE A 245 -6.24 -0.39 15.56
N ASN A 246 -5.23 -1.13 15.99
CA ASN A 246 -3.85 -0.94 15.54
C ASN A 246 -3.71 -1.69 14.22
N LEU A 247 -3.60 -0.97 13.10
CA LEU A 247 -3.53 -1.59 11.78
C LEU A 247 -2.11 -2.06 11.47
N LEU A 248 -2.03 -3.15 10.73
CA LEU A 248 -0.81 -3.55 10.02
C LEU A 248 -0.90 -3.11 8.57
N ASP A 249 0.18 -2.54 8.04
CA ASP A 249 0.36 -2.33 6.60
C ASP A 249 0.61 -3.67 5.88
N MET A 250 0.68 -3.65 4.55
CA MET A 250 0.95 -4.84 3.73
C MET A 250 2.33 -5.48 4.00
N ASN A 251 3.23 -4.76 4.67
CA ASN A 251 4.54 -5.26 5.08
C ASN A 251 4.52 -5.90 6.47
N GLY A 252 3.37 -5.92 7.16
CA GLY A 252 3.24 -6.41 8.53
C GLY A 252 3.87 -5.47 9.58
N GLN A 253 4.06 -4.20 9.26
CA GLN A 253 4.46 -3.13 10.18
C GLN A 253 3.22 -2.40 10.68
N PHE A 254 3.30 -1.70 11.81
CA PHE A 254 2.25 -0.80 12.24
C PHE A 254 2.02 0.30 11.18
N GLY A 255 0.80 0.34 10.63
CA GLY A 255 0.40 1.26 9.57
C GLY A 255 -0.36 2.50 10.04
N GLY A 256 -0.74 2.56 11.33
CA GLY A 256 -1.59 3.62 11.90
C GLY A 256 -2.79 3.05 12.64
N TYR A 257 -3.70 3.94 13.02
CA TYR A 257 -4.95 3.55 13.69
C TYR A 257 -6.16 3.79 12.79
N ILE A 258 -7.20 3.03 13.08
CA ILE A 258 -8.55 3.29 12.57
C ILE A 258 -9.55 3.17 13.71
N LEU A 259 -10.43 4.16 13.85
CA LEU A 259 -11.62 4.14 14.70
C LEU A 259 -12.83 3.90 13.80
N LEU A 260 -13.60 2.87 14.12
CA LEU A 260 -14.81 2.50 13.39
C LEU A 260 -16.00 2.44 14.33
N ARG A 261 -17.17 2.83 13.83
CA ARG A 261 -18.42 2.40 14.45
C ARG A 261 -18.59 0.90 14.21
N LEU A 262 -19.05 0.17 15.22
CA LEU A 262 -19.24 -1.28 15.11
C LEU A 262 -20.21 -1.67 13.99
N ALA A 263 -21.21 -0.82 13.73
CA ALA A 263 -22.18 -1.01 12.66
C ALA A 263 -21.59 -0.90 11.25
N GLU A 264 -20.38 -0.34 11.10
CA GLU A 264 -19.73 -0.19 9.79
C GLU A 264 -18.89 -1.42 9.42
N ILE A 265 -18.68 -2.36 10.35
CA ILE A 265 -17.99 -3.62 10.07
C ILE A 265 -18.98 -4.60 9.43
N GLN A 266 -18.74 -4.91 8.15
CA GLN A 266 -19.58 -5.83 7.38
C GLN A 266 -19.23 -7.28 7.71
N THR A 267 -17.94 -7.60 7.65
CA THR A 267 -17.44 -8.96 7.83
C THR A 267 -16.14 -8.92 8.63
N LEU A 268 -16.05 -9.79 9.65
CA LEU A 268 -14.86 -9.99 10.46
C LEU A 268 -14.34 -11.41 10.28
N PHE A 269 -13.06 -11.55 9.95
CA PHE A 269 -12.35 -12.81 9.87
C PHE A 269 -11.38 -12.94 11.05
N THR A 270 -11.42 -14.09 11.72
CA THR A 270 -10.48 -14.44 12.80
C THR A 270 -9.47 -15.50 12.40
N GLN A 271 -9.70 -16.14 11.26
CA GLN A 271 -8.86 -17.15 10.65
C GLN A 271 -9.03 -17.04 9.13
N ALA A 272 -7.91 -16.93 8.43
CA ALA A 272 -7.78 -16.91 6.97
C ALA A 272 -6.31 -17.17 6.61
N ASP A 273 -6.03 -17.69 5.42
CA ASP A 273 -4.65 -17.93 4.98
C ASP A 273 -3.83 -16.65 4.92
N TYR A 274 -4.44 -15.56 4.45
CA TYR A 274 -3.82 -14.23 4.47
C TYR A 274 -3.42 -13.79 5.89
N LEU A 275 -4.25 -14.07 6.91
CA LEU A 275 -3.92 -13.77 8.31
C LEU A 275 -2.72 -14.59 8.82
N GLN A 276 -2.54 -15.84 8.35
CA GLN A 276 -1.36 -16.63 8.68
C GLN A 276 -0.09 -15.96 8.12
N MET A 277 -0.15 -15.46 6.88
CA MET A 277 0.97 -14.76 6.25
C MET A 277 1.28 -13.43 6.95
N MET A 278 0.27 -12.63 7.28
CA MET A 278 0.45 -11.36 7.99
C MET A 278 1.00 -11.56 9.41
N ALA A 279 0.58 -12.62 10.11
CA ALA A 279 1.16 -12.98 11.40
C ALA A 279 2.65 -13.31 11.28
N TYR A 280 3.05 -14.00 10.20
CA TYR A 280 4.45 -14.27 9.90
C TYR A 280 5.23 -12.98 9.57
N PHE A 281 4.68 -12.06 8.76
CA PHE A 281 5.33 -10.77 8.47
C PHE A 281 5.58 -9.97 9.76
N ALA A 282 4.56 -9.86 10.61
CA ALA A 282 4.66 -9.18 11.90
C ALA A 282 5.71 -9.82 12.83
N ALA A 283 5.85 -11.15 12.81
CA ALA A 283 6.87 -11.86 13.59
C ALA A 283 8.28 -11.54 13.08
N VAL A 284 8.51 -11.64 11.76
CA VAL A 284 9.80 -11.31 11.13
C VAL A 284 10.20 -9.86 11.39
N ASN A 285 9.26 -8.93 11.30
CA ASN A 285 9.50 -7.53 11.60
C ASN A 285 9.86 -7.30 13.07
N ARG A 286 9.22 -8.02 14.00
CA ARG A 286 9.56 -7.95 15.42
C ARG A 286 10.99 -8.43 15.69
N GLU A 287 11.39 -9.54 15.09
CA GLU A 287 12.75 -10.08 15.21
C GLU A 287 13.81 -9.10 14.68
N ARG A 288 13.47 -8.30 13.67
CA ARG A 288 14.36 -7.31 13.05
C ARG A 288 14.26 -5.92 13.67
N HIS A 289 13.39 -5.72 14.66
CA HIS A 289 13.02 -4.41 15.20
C HIS A 289 12.46 -3.43 14.16
N PHE A 290 11.80 -3.96 13.12
CA PHE A 290 11.16 -3.21 12.03
C PHE A 290 9.63 -3.18 12.19
N THR A 291 9.13 -3.01 13.40
CA THR A 291 7.70 -3.11 13.70
C THR A 291 6.90 -1.88 13.28
N LYS A 292 7.55 -0.72 13.08
CA LYS A 292 6.92 0.54 12.66
C LYS A 292 7.95 1.47 12.04
N GLN A 293 7.50 2.44 11.25
CA GLN A 293 8.36 3.56 10.84
C GLN A 293 8.67 4.46 12.05
N PRO A 294 9.87 5.09 12.14
CA PRO A 294 10.31 5.79 13.35
C PRO A 294 9.40 6.93 13.83
N VAL A 295 8.65 7.53 12.92
CA VAL A 295 7.75 8.67 13.17
C VAL A 295 6.36 8.26 13.65
N LEU A 296 6.04 6.96 13.61
CA LEU A 296 4.73 6.43 14.00
C LEU A 296 4.72 6.03 15.49
N ASN A 297 3.58 6.22 16.12
CA ASN A 297 3.36 5.87 17.52
C ASN A 297 2.31 4.75 17.62
N ASP A 298 2.74 3.52 17.92
CA ASP A 298 1.90 2.34 18.13
C ASP A 298 1.55 2.07 19.62
N GLU A 299 1.97 2.96 20.53
CA GLU A 299 1.80 2.80 21.99
C GLU A 299 0.62 3.60 22.54
N ARG A 300 -0.20 4.18 21.66
CA ARG A 300 -1.30 5.04 22.08
C ARG A 300 -2.40 4.22 22.75
N LEU A 301 -2.78 4.68 23.94
CA LEU A 301 -3.90 4.15 24.71
C LEU A 301 -5.14 5.03 24.50
N PHE A 302 -6.31 4.40 24.45
CA PHE A 302 -7.59 5.08 24.27
C PHE A 302 -8.53 4.73 25.43
N ASP A 303 -9.30 5.72 25.88
CA ASP A 303 -10.28 5.52 26.95
C ASP A 303 -11.63 5.08 26.37
N GLY A 304 -11.92 3.78 26.47
CA GLY A 304 -13.18 3.19 26.02
C GLY A 304 -14.43 3.67 26.76
N SER A 305 -14.30 4.49 27.81
CA SER A 305 -15.44 5.10 28.52
C SER A 305 -15.90 6.43 27.90
N THR A 306 -15.17 6.96 26.92
CA THR A 306 -15.43 8.25 26.28
C THR A 306 -16.08 8.10 24.89
N ASP A 307 -16.59 9.22 24.36
CA ASP A 307 -16.87 9.33 22.92
C ASP A 307 -15.55 9.49 22.17
N LEU A 308 -15.04 8.37 21.65
CA LEU A 308 -13.77 8.31 20.95
C LEU A 308 -13.77 9.17 19.67
N PHE A 309 -14.89 9.29 18.96
CA PHE A 309 -14.93 10.11 17.74
C PHE A 309 -14.76 11.59 18.08
N ALA A 310 -15.57 12.09 19.02
CA ALA A 310 -15.47 13.48 19.47
C ALA A 310 -14.09 13.80 20.07
N ALA A 311 -13.54 12.89 20.89
CA ALA A 311 -12.23 13.06 21.52
C ALA A 311 -11.09 13.14 20.48
N LEU A 312 -11.09 12.26 19.48
CA LEU A 312 -10.06 12.24 18.43
C LEU A 312 -10.15 13.45 17.50
N ILE A 313 -11.35 13.84 17.10
CA ILE A 313 -11.56 15.03 16.26
C ILE A 313 -11.12 16.29 17.01
N GLN A 314 -11.49 16.43 18.28
CA GLN A 314 -11.07 17.56 19.10
C GLN A 314 -9.54 17.61 19.26
N GLN A 315 -8.91 16.46 19.47
CA GLN A 315 -7.45 16.41 19.59
C GLN A 315 -6.77 16.75 18.27
N ALA A 316 -7.25 16.20 17.14
CA ALA A 316 -6.72 16.49 15.82
C ALA A 316 -6.84 17.97 15.47
N ARG A 317 -7.96 18.62 15.84
CA ARG A 317 -8.13 20.08 15.73
C ARG A 317 -7.06 20.85 16.50
N VAL A 318 -6.88 20.52 17.78
CA VAL A 318 -5.94 21.23 18.67
C VAL A 318 -4.49 21.06 18.22
N LEU A 319 -4.14 19.87 17.71
CA LEU A 319 -2.78 19.54 17.30
C LEU A 319 -2.52 19.74 15.80
N ALA A 320 -3.51 20.24 15.05
CA ALA A 320 -3.49 20.37 13.60
C ALA A 320 -3.03 19.08 12.90
N ARG A 321 -3.68 17.96 13.25
CA ARG A 321 -3.39 16.63 12.69
C ARG A 321 -4.31 16.31 11.51
N VAL A 322 -3.74 15.60 10.53
CA VAL A 322 -4.48 15.09 9.38
C VAL A 322 -5.27 13.85 9.80
N LEU A 323 -6.55 13.84 9.43
CA LEU A 323 -7.46 12.70 9.56
C LEU A 323 -7.94 12.27 8.18
N ARG A 324 -8.12 10.97 7.99
CA ARG A 324 -8.99 10.45 6.93
C ARG A 324 -10.36 10.15 7.53
N VAL A 325 -11.40 10.75 6.97
CA VAL A 325 -12.79 10.65 7.43
C VAL A 325 -13.63 10.01 6.34
N ARG A 326 -14.38 8.96 6.69
CA ARG A 326 -15.43 8.41 5.82
C ARG A 326 -16.78 8.56 6.51
N LEU A 327 -17.74 9.14 5.79
CA LEU A 327 -19.09 9.28 6.29
C LEU A 327 -19.86 7.96 6.15
N ARG A 328 -20.83 7.75 7.04
CA ARG A 328 -21.71 6.58 7.01
C ARG A 328 -22.57 6.64 5.75
N GLN A 329 -22.78 5.48 5.13
CA GLN A 329 -23.63 5.36 3.93
C GLN A 329 -23.17 6.22 2.74
N SER A 330 -21.92 6.69 2.76
CA SER A 330 -21.27 7.36 1.64
C SER A 330 -19.95 6.65 1.33
N THR A 331 -19.60 6.64 0.06
CA THR A 331 -18.26 6.28 -0.41
C THR A 331 -17.28 7.44 -0.28
N ASP A 332 -17.78 8.66 -0.02
CA ASP A 332 -16.96 9.86 0.08
C ASP A 332 -15.96 9.73 1.23
N THR A 333 -14.71 9.96 0.89
CA THR A 333 -13.58 9.93 1.81
C THR A 333 -12.89 11.28 1.76
N PHE A 334 -12.74 11.92 2.91
CA PHE A 334 -12.08 13.21 3.06
C PHE A 334 -10.74 13.00 3.77
N ILE A 335 -9.68 13.66 3.31
CA ILE A 335 -8.41 13.72 4.02
C ILE A 335 -8.19 15.17 4.40
N GLY A 336 -8.08 15.48 5.69
CA GLY A 336 -8.08 16.88 6.10
C GLY A 336 -7.74 17.15 7.56
N ILE A 337 -7.69 18.44 7.90
CA ILE A 337 -7.43 18.91 9.27
C ILE A 337 -8.71 19.56 9.81
N PRO A 338 -9.21 19.15 10.99
CA PRO A 338 -10.36 19.80 11.59
C PRO A 338 -10.03 21.25 11.97
N LEU A 339 -10.80 22.21 11.47
CA LEU A 339 -10.66 23.64 11.79
C LEU A 339 -11.55 24.03 12.98
N GLN A 340 -12.79 23.56 12.98
CA GLN A 340 -13.79 23.86 13.99
C GLN A 340 -14.47 22.59 14.48
N PHE A 341 -14.77 22.55 15.78
CA PHE A 341 -15.53 21.48 16.39
C PHE A 341 -16.26 22.00 17.63
N ASP A 342 -17.60 21.88 17.66
CA ASP A 342 -18.44 22.35 18.77
C ASP A 342 -18.93 21.24 19.72
N GLY A 343 -18.48 20.00 19.49
CA GLY A 343 -18.95 18.79 20.18
C GLY A 343 -19.81 17.90 19.30
N ASN A 344 -20.38 18.42 18.20
CA ASN A 344 -21.12 17.63 17.22
C ASN A 344 -20.79 18.00 15.76
N LEU A 345 -20.80 19.27 15.40
CA LEU A 345 -20.49 19.72 14.04
C LEU A 345 -18.98 19.89 13.88
N VAL A 346 -18.43 19.31 12.81
CA VAL A 346 -17.03 19.40 12.41
C VAL A 346 -16.95 20.20 11.13
N THR A 347 -16.05 21.19 11.09
CA THR A 347 -15.61 21.84 9.84
C THR A 347 -14.19 21.37 9.55
N LEU A 348 -14.02 20.63 8.46
CA LEU A 348 -12.76 20.04 8.02
C LEU A 348 -12.19 20.86 6.86
N GLN A 349 -10.93 21.30 6.97
CA GLN A 349 -10.18 21.71 5.78
C GLN A 349 -9.88 20.47 4.98
N ASP A 350 -10.56 20.30 3.84
CA ASP A 350 -10.27 19.21 2.92
C ASP A 350 -8.93 19.47 2.22
N LEU A 351 -8.12 18.42 2.15
CA LEU A 351 -6.81 18.37 1.50
C LEU A 351 -6.81 17.33 0.36
N THR A 352 -7.99 16.80 0.00
CA THR A 352 -8.13 15.87 -1.11
C THR A 352 -7.88 16.63 -2.41
N ILE A 353 -6.61 16.64 -2.84
CA ILE A 353 -6.15 17.33 -4.05
C ILE A 353 -6.87 16.71 -5.26
N PRO A 354 -7.68 17.46 -6.02
CA PRO A 354 -7.99 17.06 -7.38
C PRO A 354 -6.68 17.13 -8.16
N GLU A 355 -6.32 16.09 -8.92
CA GLU A 355 -5.08 15.99 -9.70
C GLU A 355 -4.75 17.23 -10.58
N ALA A 356 -5.73 18.12 -10.81
CA ALA A 356 -5.62 19.34 -11.59
C ALA A 356 -5.53 20.66 -10.78
N ALA A 357 -5.57 20.66 -9.45
CA ALA A 357 -5.58 21.90 -8.65
C ALA A 357 -4.15 22.34 -8.27
N GLU A 358 -3.74 23.52 -8.74
CA GLU A 358 -2.46 24.15 -8.40
C GLU A 358 -2.47 24.81 -6.99
N ASP A 359 -3.64 24.94 -6.36
CA ASP A 359 -3.80 25.68 -5.10
C ASP A 359 -4.77 24.97 -4.13
N LEU A 360 -4.22 24.51 -3.01
CA LEU A 360 -4.97 23.91 -1.89
C LEU A 360 -5.85 24.93 -1.15
N SER A 361 -5.55 26.23 -1.25
CA SER A 361 -6.29 27.29 -0.55
C SER A 361 -7.67 27.59 -1.15
N ALA A 362 -7.99 27.01 -2.31
CA ALA A 362 -9.26 27.20 -3.01
C ALA A 362 -10.33 26.13 -2.69
N GLN A 363 -10.02 25.09 -1.90
CA GLN A 363 -11.04 24.11 -1.51
C GLN A 363 -11.86 24.61 -0.32
N GLU A 364 -13.18 24.69 -0.54
CA GLU A 364 -14.13 25.03 0.52
C GLU A 364 -14.10 23.95 1.62
N PRO A 365 -14.03 24.35 2.91
CA PRO A 365 -14.11 23.40 4.01
C PRO A 365 -15.40 22.58 3.96
N VAL A 366 -15.29 21.29 4.27
CA VAL A 366 -16.44 20.39 4.34
C VAL A 366 -16.96 20.37 5.76
N SER A 367 -18.29 20.40 5.93
CA SER A 367 -18.94 20.34 7.24
C SER A 367 -19.80 19.08 7.39
N PHE A 368 -19.67 18.39 8.53
CA PHE A 368 -20.43 17.18 8.83
C PHE A 368 -20.63 16.98 10.34
N SER A 369 -21.65 16.19 10.72
CA SER A 369 -21.88 15.80 12.10
C SER A 369 -20.98 14.63 12.50
N VAL A 370 -20.50 14.59 13.75
CA VAL A 370 -19.79 13.43 14.31
C VAL A 370 -20.64 12.16 14.24
N ALA A 371 -21.96 12.29 14.36
CA ALA A 371 -22.89 11.17 14.23
C ALA A 371 -22.86 10.50 12.84
N ASP A 372 -22.47 11.26 11.82
CA ASP A 372 -22.39 10.82 10.42
C ASP A 372 -21.04 10.22 10.07
N VAL A 373 -20.04 10.30 10.97
CA VAL A 373 -18.74 9.69 10.75
C VAL A 373 -18.82 8.19 11.02
N GLY A 374 -18.47 7.36 10.02
CA GLY A 374 -18.40 5.90 10.16
C GLY A 374 -16.99 5.41 10.49
N GLU A 375 -15.99 6.09 9.92
CA GLU A 375 -14.59 5.71 9.98
C GLU A 375 -13.71 6.97 10.17
N LEU A 376 -12.71 6.85 11.06
CA LEU A 376 -11.60 7.80 11.17
C LEU A 376 -10.28 7.02 11.12
N ALA A 377 -9.40 7.30 10.15
CA ALA A 377 -8.02 6.83 10.16
C ALA A 377 -7.06 7.98 10.53
N PHE A 378 -6.04 7.69 11.32
CA PHE A 378 -5.15 8.68 11.91
C PHE A 378 -3.80 8.10 12.34
N ASP A 379 -2.83 8.98 12.59
CA ASP A 379 -1.44 8.65 12.95
C ASP A 379 -0.81 7.59 12.01
N TYR A 380 -1.10 7.69 10.70
CA TYR A 380 -0.50 6.87 9.64
C TYR A 380 0.58 7.66 8.88
N LEU A 381 1.42 6.94 8.12
CA LEU A 381 2.63 7.53 7.52
C LEU A 381 2.32 8.69 6.56
N ASP A 382 1.31 8.52 5.73
CA ASP A 382 0.93 9.54 4.75
C ASP A 382 0.33 10.80 5.41
N ALA A 383 -0.44 10.65 6.50
CA ALA A 383 -0.87 11.79 7.31
C ALA A 383 0.34 12.57 7.87
N TYR A 384 1.33 11.86 8.43
CA TYR A 384 2.55 12.49 8.92
C TYR A 384 3.31 13.26 7.83
N LEU A 385 3.48 12.67 6.65
CA LEU A 385 4.19 13.30 5.54
C LEU A 385 3.42 14.52 5.00
N THR A 386 2.10 14.44 4.95
CA THR A 386 1.22 15.55 4.57
C THR A 386 1.33 16.70 5.57
N GLU A 387 1.27 16.43 6.88
CA GLU A 387 1.47 17.43 7.93
C GLU A 387 2.84 18.11 7.83
N ARG A 388 3.90 17.34 7.53
CA ARG A 388 5.24 17.89 7.32
C ARG A 388 5.30 18.81 6.11
N GLN A 389 4.68 18.40 5.00
CA GLN A 389 4.64 19.18 3.78
C GLN A 389 3.91 20.51 3.98
N LEU A 390 2.76 20.49 4.67
CA LEU A 390 2.01 21.70 4.99
C LEU A 390 2.82 22.66 5.89
N LYS A 391 3.54 22.13 6.88
CA LYS A 391 4.44 22.94 7.74
C LYS A 391 5.59 23.56 6.97
N GLU A 392 6.26 22.81 6.09
CA GLU A 392 7.34 23.37 5.26
C GLU A 392 6.84 24.45 4.29
N ASN A 393 5.60 24.33 3.82
CA ASN A 393 4.96 25.32 2.94
C ASN A 393 4.33 26.51 3.69
N GLY A 394 4.36 26.53 5.02
CA GLY A 394 3.77 27.59 5.85
C GLY A 394 2.23 27.59 5.88
N ALA A 395 1.61 26.44 5.56
CA ALA A 395 0.16 26.25 5.56
C ALA A 395 -0.39 25.68 6.89
N LEU A 396 0.50 25.47 7.89
CA LEU A 396 0.19 24.97 9.23
C LEU A 396 0.91 25.77 10.32
#